data_AF-A0A482W9U3-F1
#
_entry.id   AF-A0A482W9U3-F1
#
_cell.length_a   1.000
_cell.length_b   1.000
_cell.length_c   1.000
_cell.angle_alpha   90.00
_cell.angle_beta   90.00
_cell.angle_gamma   90.00
#
_symmetry.space_group_name_H-M   'P 1'
#
loop_
_entity.id
_entity.type
_entity.pdbx_description
1 polymer ?
#
loop_
_entity_poly.entity_id
_entity_poly.type
_entity_poly.pdbx_seq_one_letter_code
_entity_poly.pdbx_strand_id
1 'polypeptide(L)'
;MNGHQIIFSDESQYYLWARLHSTAITSEFLISAQVNVFPWPSHSPELSLIEHVWKIIGVEMGNLRRPSKNLVELRRRIQEPYDHISQPEIDNLIPSIPRMLLNV
;
A
#
# COMPACT_ATOMS: atom_id res chain seq x y z
N MET A 1 -20.45 2.44 20.78
CA MET A 1 -19.73 1.57 19.85
C MET A 1 -18.68 2.44 19.18
N ASN A 2 -17.41 2.29 19.53
CA ASN A 2 -16.34 3.07 18.92
C ASN A 2 -16.14 2.51 17.50
N GLY A 3 -16.73 3.18 16.51
CA GLY A 3 -16.62 2.76 15.11
C GLY A 3 -15.18 2.90 14.66
N HIS A 4 -14.59 1.82 14.14
CA HIS A 4 -13.28 1.88 13.51
C HIS A 4 -13.37 2.78 12.28
N GLN A 5 -12.54 3.81 12.22
CA GLN A 5 -12.47 4.74 11.10
C GLN A 5 -11.53 4.15 10.04
N ILE A 6 -12.02 3.95 8.82
CA ILE A 6 -11.18 3.54 7.69
C ILE A 6 -10.51 4.79 7.13
N ILE A 7 -9.18 4.80 7.14
CA ILE A 7 -8.36 5.85 6.55
C ILE A 7 -7.75 5.28 5.27
N PHE A 8 -8.09 5.87 4.13
CA PHE A 8 -7.50 5.53 2.84
C PHE A 8 -6.27 6.40 2.60
N SER A 9 -5.13 5.74 2.36
CA SER A 9 -3.84 6.36 2.08
C SER A 9 -3.42 5.98 0.67
N ASP A 10 -3.15 6.96 -0.18
CA ASP A 10 -2.81 6.71 -1.58
C ASP A 10 -1.91 7.82 -2.17
N GLU A 11 -1.00 7.42 -3.05
CA GLU A 11 0.02 8.25 -3.69
C GLU A 11 -0.45 8.87 -5.02
N SER A 12 -1.76 9.11 -5.16
CA SER A 12 -2.46 9.62 -6.36
C SER A 12 -1.77 10.74 -7.15
N GLN A 13 -0.86 11.48 -6.53
CA GLN A 13 -0.19 12.64 -7.10
C GLN A 13 0.99 12.28 -8.06
N TYR A 14 1.49 11.04 -8.08
CA TYR A 14 2.76 10.72 -8.78
C TYR A 14 2.62 10.20 -10.21
N TYR A 15 1.76 9.23 -10.42
CA TYR A 15 1.76 8.50 -11.68
C TYR A 15 0.53 8.84 -12.51
N LEU A 16 0.69 8.91 -13.83
CA LEU A 16 -0.42 9.09 -14.77
C LEU A 16 -1.55 8.04 -14.57
N TRP A 17 -1.20 6.85 -14.09
CA TRP A 17 -2.16 5.79 -13.74
C TRP A 17 -2.88 6.01 -12.39
N ALA A 18 -2.36 6.88 -11.52
CA ALA A 18 -2.91 7.17 -10.19
C ALA A 18 -3.95 8.31 -10.20
N ARG A 19 -4.10 9.03 -11.33
CA ARG A 19 -5.16 10.06 -11.50
C ARG A 19 -6.57 9.51 -11.32
N LEU A 20 -6.76 8.21 -11.55
CA LEU A 20 -8.04 7.52 -11.35
C LEU A 20 -8.52 7.59 -9.89
N HIS A 21 -7.58 7.67 -8.94
CA HIS A 21 -7.88 7.76 -7.51
C HIS A 21 -8.47 9.13 -7.12
N SER A 22 -8.22 10.16 -7.93
CA SER A 22 -8.72 11.54 -7.73
C SER A 22 -9.84 11.92 -8.71
N THR A 23 -10.45 10.95 -9.40
CA THR A 23 -11.61 11.22 -10.26
C THR A 23 -12.87 11.47 -9.42
N ALA A 24 -13.82 12.22 -9.98
CA ALA A 24 -15.09 12.52 -9.31
C ALA A 24 -15.83 11.25 -8.86
N ILE A 25 -15.84 10.21 -9.71
CA ILE A 25 -16.48 8.92 -9.41
C ILE A 25 -15.85 8.27 -8.17
N THR A 26 -14.50 8.23 -8.11
CA THR A 26 -13.79 7.67 -6.94
C THR A 26 -14.03 8.50 -5.69
N SER A 27 -14.02 9.84 -5.79
CA SER A 27 -14.31 10.72 -4.65
C SER A 27 -15.74 10.56 -4.11
N GLU A 28 -16.74 10.51 -5.00
CA GLU A 28 -18.14 10.27 -4.62
C GLU A 28 -18.31 8.92 -3.92
N PHE A 29 -17.67 7.86 -4.44
CA PHE A 29 -17.68 6.56 -3.80
C PHE A 29 -17.09 6.62 -2.38
N LEU A 30 -15.91 7.21 -2.20
CA LEU A 30 -15.24 7.29 -0.90
C LEU A 30 -16.07 8.07 0.14
N ILE A 31 -16.71 9.17 -0.28
CA ILE A 31 -17.65 9.93 0.55
C ILE A 31 -18.85 9.05 0.95
N SER A 32 -19.47 8.37 -0.02
CA SER A 32 -20.64 7.51 0.24
C SER A 32 -20.32 6.33 1.15
N ALA A 33 -19.10 5.79 1.04
CA ALA A 33 -18.58 4.70 1.86
C ALA A 33 -18.10 5.17 3.24
N GLN A 34 -18.18 6.47 3.54
CA GLN A 34 -17.72 7.07 4.80
C GLN A 34 -16.23 6.80 5.08
N VAL A 35 -15.43 6.70 4.01
CA VAL A 35 -13.99 6.49 4.08
C VAL A 35 -13.31 7.84 4.18
N ASN A 36 -12.45 8.02 5.19
CA ASN A 36 -11.68 9.25 5.31
C ASN A 36 -10.41 9.13 4.48
N VAL A 37 -10.21 10.06 3.55
CA VAL A 37 -9.00 10.09 2.73
C VAL A 37 -7.94 10.90 3.46
N PHE A 38 -6.79 10.29 3.69
CA PHE A 38 -5.65 11.01 4.24
C PHE A 38 -5.01 11.88 3.15
N PRO A 39 -4.78 13.19 3.39
CA PRO A 39 -4.12 14.06 2.43
C PRO A 39 -2.62 13.75 2.39
N TRP A 40 -2.24 12.76 1.58
CA TRP A 40 -0.86 12.30 1.48
C TRP A 40 0.03 13.36 0.81
N PRO A 41 1.23 13.65 1.37
CA PRO A 41 2.14 14.58 0.75
C PRO A 41 2.69 14.04 -0.56
N SER A 42 3.05 15.00 -1.41
CA SER A 42 3.67 14.76 -2.69
C SER A 42 5.14 14.31 -2.52
N HIS A 43 5.55 13.26 -3.24
CA HIS A 43 6.91 12.76 -3.52
C HIS A 43 7.48 11.90 -2.39
N SER A 44 6.65 11.02 -1.82
CA SER A 44 7.04 10.27 -0.64
C SER A 44 6.72 8.77 -0.75
N PRO A 45 7.27 8.06 -1.76
CA PRO A 45 7.10 6.61 -1.93
C PRO A 45 7.62 5.80 -0.73
N GLU A 46 8.57 6.38 0.01
CA GLU A 46 9.13 5.82 1.24
C GLU A 46 8.07 5.71 2.37
N LEU A 47 6.94 6.42 2.25
CA LEU A 47 5.91 6.51 3.29
C LEU A 47 4.85 5.43 3.18
N SER A 48 4.70 4.79 2.02
CA SER A 48 3.55 3.95 1.76
C SER A 48 3.75 2.55 2.35
N LEU A 49 2.88 2.20 3.31
CA LEU A 49 2.81 0.86 3.90
C LEU A 49 2.77 -0.23 2.84
N ILE A 50 2.03 0.00 1.73
CA ILE A 50 1.91 -0.97 0.66
C ILE A 50 3.20 -1.08 -0.17
N GLU A 51 3.94 0.00 -0.37
CA GLU A 51 5.26 -0.04 -1.02
C GLU A 51 6.29 -0.80 -0.18
N HIS A 52 6.22 -0.69 1.15
CA HIS A 52 7.07 -1.50 2.04
C HIS A 52 6.76 -2.99 1.92
N VAL A 53 5.47 -3.36 1.92
CA VAL A 53 5.02 -4.74 1.68
C VAL A 53 5.49 -5.24 0.32
N TRP A 54 5.34 -4.43 -0.74
CA TRP A 54 5.82 -4.77 -2.07
C TRP A 54 7.34 -4.93 -2.14
N LYS A 55 8.11 -4.15 -1.37
CA LYS A 55 9.56 -4.27 -1.30
C LYS A 55 9.99 -5.61 -0.72
N ILE A 56 9.35 -6.06 0.37
CA ILE A 56 9.62 -7.38 0.98
C ILE A 56 9.36 -8.49 -0.05
N ILE A 57 8.18 -8.47 -0.67
CA ILE A 57 7.80 -9.46 -1.70
C ILE A 57 8.73 -9.39 -2.91
N GLY A 58 9.10 -8.18 -3.35
CA GLY A 58 9.96 -7.95 -4.50
C GLY A 58 11.38 -8.48 -4.31
N VAL A 59 11.93 -8.37 -3.10
CA VAL A 59 13.23 -8.97 -2.74
C VAL A 59 13.15 -10.50 -2.82
N GLU A 60 12.13 -11.11 -2.23
CA GLU A 60 11.92 -12.56 -2.29
C GLU A 60 11.76 -13.05 -3.73
N MET A 61 10.96 -12.34 -4.53
CA MET A 61 10.75 -12.63 -5.94
C MET A 61 12.02 -12.45 -6.78
N GLY A 62 12.86 -11.47 -6.46
CA GLY A 62 14.15 -11.23 -7.11
C GLY A 62 15.20 -12.30 -6.84
N ASN A 63 15.12 -12.96 -5.69
CA ASN A 63 16.01 -14.07 -5.31
C ASN A 63 15.65 -15.41 -5.97
N LEU A 64 14.52 -15.48 -6.70
CA LEU A 64 14.09 -16.70 -7.38
C LEU A 64 15.05 -17.06 -8.52
N ARG A 65 15.61 -18.27 -8.46
CA ARG A 65 16.51 -18.79 -9.51
C ARG A 65 15.88 -18.92 -10.89
N ARG A 66 14.55 -19.02 -10.96
CA ARG A 66 13.80 -19.18 -12.22
C ARG A 66 12.52 -18.35 -12.16
N PRO A 67 12.11 -17.72 -13.26
CA PRO A 67 10.82 -17.04 -13.34
C PRO A 67 9.66 -18.03 -13.19
N SER A 68 8.50 -17.52 -12.81
CA SER A 68 7.25 -18.28 -12.77
C SER A 68 6.82 -18.66 -14.19
N LYS A 69 6.36 -19.90 -14.38
CA LYS A 69 5.98 -20.44 -15.70
C LYS A 69 4.56 -20.09 -16.12
N ASN A 70 3.71 -19.74 -15.18
CA ASN A 70 2.31 -19.38 -15.40
C ASN A 70 1.77 -18.50 -14.26
N LEU A 71 0.55 -17.99 -14.44
CA LEU A 71 -0.11 -17.11 -13.47
C LEU A 71 -0.40 -17.79 -12.13
N VAL A 72 -0.70 -19.09 -12.12
CA VAL A 72 -0.98 -19.84 -10.88
C VAL A 72 0.28 -19.91 -10.02
N GLU A 73 1.42 -20.24 -10.65
CA GLU A 73 2.71 -20.28 -9.98
C GLU A 73 3.15 -18.89 -9.52
N LEU A 74 2.96 -17.86 -10.36
CA LEU A 74 3.25 -16.47 -9.97
C LEU A 74 2.43 -16.05 -8.75
N ARG A 75 1.12 -16.32 -8.75
CA ARG A 75 0.24 -16.01 -7.62
C ARG A 75 0.70 -16.70 -6.35
N ARG A 76 1.00 -18.01 -6.42
CA ARG A 76 1.50 -18.77 -5.27
C ARG A 76 2.79 -18.18 -4.71
N ARG A 77 3.73 -17.82 -5.59
CA ARG A 77 5.04 -17.27 -5.19
C ARG A 77 4.98 -15.84 -4.65
N ILE A 78 3.95 -15.07 -5.00
CA ILE A 78 3.69 -13.76 -4.38
C ILE A 78 2.94 -13.93 -3.05
N GLN A 79 1.98 -14.86 -3.00
CA GLN A 79 1.17 -15.11 -1.82
C GLN A 79 2.02 -15.67 -0.66
N GLU A 80 2.95 -16.57 -0.95
CA GLU A 80 3.82 -17.17 0.06
C GLU A 80 4.59 -16.13 0.90
N PRO A 81 5.39 -15.21 0.33
CA PRO A 81 6.03 -14.16 1.12
C PRO A 81 5.03 -13.19 1.75
N TYR A 82 3.91 -12.89 1.10
CA TYR A 82 2.86 -12.05 1.68
C TYR A 82 2.29 -12.65 2.98
N ASP A 83 1.99 -13.96 2.98
CA ASP A 83 1.46 -14.69 4.14
C ASP A 83 2.49 -14.82 5.28
N HIS A 84 3.79 -14.70 4.97
CA HIS A 84 4.87 -14.74 5.95
C HIS A 84 5.19 -13.37 6.57
N ILE A 85 4.63 -12.27 6.07
CA ILE A 85 4.78 -10.95 6.69
C ILE A 85 4.09 -11.00 8.05
N SER A 86 4.86 -10.78 9.11
CA SER A 86 4.34 -10.89 10.47
C SER A 86 3.54 -9.63 10.84
N GLN A 87 2.50 -9.79 11.67
CA GLN A 87 1.74 -8.64 12.18
C GLN A 87 2.64 -7.60 12.90
N PRO A 88 3.66 -7.99 13.70
CA PRO A 88 4.62 -7.03 14.26
C PRO A 88 5.40 -6.21 13.21
N GLU A 89 5.72 -6.78 12.05
CA GLU A 89 6.35 -6.01 10.96
C GLU A 89 5.39 -4.95 10.43
N ILE A 90 4.11 -5.27 10.24
CA ILE A 90 3.08 -4.31 9.86
C ILE A 90 2.89 -3.24 10.94
N ASP A 91 2.80 -3.65 12.20
CA ASP A 91 2.57 -2.77 13.34
C ASP A 91 3.72 -1.78 13.54
N ASN A 92 4.97 -2.18 13.27
CA ASN A 92 6.14 -1.31 13.35
C ASN A 92 6.19 -0.23 12.25
N LEU A 93 5.47 -0.44 11.15
CA LEU A 93 5.39 0.54 10.06
C LEU A 93 4.31 1.61 10.32
N ILE A 94 3.30 1.34 11.14
CA ILE A 94 2.24 2.33 11.45
C ILE A 94 2.81 3.60 12.13
N PRO A 95 3.70 3.50 13.14
CA PRO A 95 4.32 4.68 13.78
C PRO A 95 5.30 5.45 12.91
N SER A 96 5.76 4.91 11.78
CA SER A 96 6.66 5.64 10.88
C SER A 96 5.91 6.74 10.13
N ILE A 97 4.62 6.54 9.81
CA ILE A 97 3.81 7.48 9.04
C ILE A 97 3.78 8.88 9.70
N PRO A 98 3.41 9.06 10.99
CA PRO A 98 3.43 10.37 11.63
C PRO A 98 4.82 11.01 11.69
N ARG A 99 5.87 10.21 11.92
CA ARG A 99 7.25 10.69 12.04
C ARG A 99 7.78 11.22 10.70
N MET A 100 7.35 10.63 9.61
CA MET A 100 7.82 11.00 8.28
C MET A 100 7.05 12.21 7.71
N LEU A 101 5.78 12.42 8.11
CA LEU A 101 5.02 13.65 7.81
C LEU A 101 5.62 14.92 8.44
N LEU A 102 6.37 14.78 9.53
CA LEU A 102 7.04 15.89 10.22
C LEU A 102 8.37 16.31 9.57
N ASN A 103 8.86 15.55 8.58
CA ASN A 103 10.13 15.79 7.90
C ASN A 103 9.96 16.30 6.46
N VAL A 104 8.72 16.66 6.05
CA VAL A 104 8.37 17.20 4.72
C VAL A 104 8.19 18.71 4.78
#